data_AF-A0A3S2MPA9-F1
#
_entry.id   AF-A0A3S2MPA9-F1
#
_cell.length_a   1.000
_cell.length_b   1.000
_cell.length_c   1.000
_cell.angle_alpha   90.00
_cell.angle_beta   90.00
_cell.angle_gamma   90.00
#
_symmetry.space_group_name_H-M   'P 1'
#
loop_
_entity.id
_entity.type
_entity.pdbx_description
1 polymer ?
#
loop_
_entity_poly.entity_id
_entity_poly.type
_entity_poly.pdbx_seq_one_letter_code
_entity_poly.pdbx_strand_id
1 'polypeptide(L)'
;MAWRKGVSVGEVADTGPGLAFVAYPEALALLPGSVFWSIMFFLMLFMLGVDTLFGNMEGITTAVLDEFPRLRQNTLHKSLFLGSLCFAFYLMGLLLVTEGGIYWFTLIDSFSTSFGLIIITLFMCIGISFFYGVNQFCQDIIDMIRHCPPWCSKVLIYFKACWVFCTPFLLLFILAFIFIEMYNTSLHYGSYVYPRWGKALGVCMGATCCLQILIWAIVAICKETGTLKDRFQKAIRPLNSWRVNNPNSTIRAAEHMEPERVEAPFTVTLTDMDFHAMTWERGSQA
;
A
#
# COMPACT_ATOMS: atom_id res chain seq x y z
N MET A 1 5.13 36.70 7.81
CA MET A 1 6.46 37.01 7.25
C MET A 1 6.41 38.10 6.19
N ALA A 2 5.69 37.92 5.08
CA ALA A 2 5.56 38.89 3.99
C ALA A 2 5.31 40.34 4.45
N TRP A 3 4.33 40.55 5.33
CA TRP A 3 4.02 41.88 5.90
C TRP A 3 5.19 42.50 6.69
N ARG A 4 5.99 41.70 7.42
CA ARG A 4 7.14 42.20 8.19
C ARG A 4 8.39 42.45 7.35
N LYS A 5 8.56 41.69 6.26
CA LYS A 5 9.70 41.80 5.36
C LYS A 5 9.46 42.77 4.18
N GLY A 6 8.22 43.18 3.94
CA GLY A 6 7.86 44.02 2.79
C GLY A 6 8.00 43.31 1.44
N VAL A 7 7.95 41.98 1.42
CA VAL A 7 8.05 41.15 0.21
C VAL A 7 6.71 40.51 -0.13
N SER A 8 6.53 40.12 -1.39
CA SER A 8 5.31 39.44 -1.83
C SER A 8 5.20 38.04 -1.19
N VAL A 9 3.97 37.51 -1.08
CA VAL A 9 3.77 36.15 -0.53
C VAL A 9 4.44 35.09 -1.41
N GLY A 10 4.51 35.32 -2.72
CA GLY A 10 5.17 34.40 -3.66
C GLY A 10 6.67 34.26 -3.44
N GLU A 11 7.34 35.29 -2.94
CA GLU A 11 8.80 35.26 -2.66
C GLU A 11 9.16 34.57 -1.33
N VAL A 12 8.17 34.30 -0.48
CA VAL A 12 8.35 33.60 0.80
C VAL A 12 7.74 32.20 0.80
N ALA A 13 7.09 31.82 -0.29
CA ALA A 13 6.38 30.55 -0.45
C ALA A 13 7.06 29.70 -1.53
N ASP A 14 8.22 29.13 -1.19
CA ASP A 14 8.77 28.01 -1.97
C ASP A 14 7.93 26.74 -1.71
N THR A 15 7.85 25.86 -2.70
CA THR A 15 7.16 24.57 -2.55
C THR A 15 8.10 23.48 -2.02
N GLY A 16 7.53 22.43 -1.44
CA GLY A 16 8.28 21.27 -0.96
C GLY A 16 9.10 21.53 0.32
N PRO A 17 10.26 20.87 0.49
CA PRO A 17 11.05 20.94 1.72
C PRO A 17 11.51 22.37 2.09
N GLY A 18 11.72 23.24 1.09
CA GLY A 18 12.14 24.63 1.32
C GLY A 18 11.15 25.42 2.16
N LEU A 19 9.85 25.14 2.03
CA LEU A 19 8.83 25.76 2.88
C LEU A 19 9.07 25.43 4.36
N ALA A 20 9.16 24.14 4.68
CA ALA A 20 9.26 23.64 6.04
C ALA A 20 10.62 23.94 6.70
N PHE A 21 11.72 23.96 5.94
CA PHE A 21 13.06 24.10 6.49
C PHE A 21 13.70 25.49 6.30
N VAL A 22 13.09 26.39 5.52
CA VAL A 22 13.59 27.77 5.34
C VAL A 22 12.53 28.78 5.76
N ALA A 23 11.37 28.79 5.08
CA ALA A 23 10.34 29.81 5.31
C ALA A 23 9.71 29.70 6.71
N TYR A 24 9.37 28.49 7.18
CA TYR A 24 8.79 28.32 8.51
C TYR A 24 9.75 28.71 9.64
N PRO A 25 11.00 28.20 9.71
CA PRO A 25 11.94 28.59 10.76
C PRO A 25 12.21 30.10 10.81
N GLU A 26 12.28 30.74 9.65
CA GLU A 26 12.47 32.19 9.58
C GLU A 26 11.23 32.96 10.08
N ALA A 27 10.01 32.45 9.85
CA ALA A 27 8.81 33.01 10.46
C ALA A 27 8.79 32.81 11.97
N LEU A 28 9.21 31.64 12.46
CA LEU A 28 9.25 31.30 13.88
C LEU A 28 10.29 32.14 14.64
N ALA A 29 11.39 32.50 14.00
CA ALA A 29 12.40 33.40 14.56
C ALA A 29 11.86 34.81 14.87
N LEU A 30 10.78 35.25 14.20
CA LEU A 30 10.15 36.55 14.43
C LEU A 30 9.18 36.55 15.62
N LEU A 31 8.83 35.39 16.17
CA LEU A 31 7.90 35.27 17.29
C LEU A 31 8.63 35.43 18.64
N PRO A 32 8.01 36.06 19.65
CA PRO A 32 8.53 36.03 21.01
C PRO A 32 8.54 34.59 21.54
N GLY A 33 9.64 34.16 22.16
CA GLY A 33 9.80 32.76 22.59
C GLY A 33 10.08 31.79 21.44
N SER A 34 10.76 32.23 20.39
CA SER A 34 11.06 31.48 19.15
C SER A 34 11.63 30.07 19.38
N VAL A 35 12.43 29.87 20.41
CA VAL A 35 13.02 28.56 20.76
C VAL A 35 11.93 27.52 21.05
N PHE A 36 10.92 27.88 21.84
CA PHE A 36 9.82 26.97 22.18
C PHE A 36 9.04 26.54 20.94
N TRP A 37 8.68 27.51 20.09
CA TRP A 37 7.94 27.25 18.85
C TRP A 37 8.74 26.42 17.84
N SER A 38 10.07 26.65 17.76
CA SER A 38 10.95 25.87 16.89
C SER A 38 11.03 24.41 17.33
N ILE A 39 11.16 24.15 18.64
CA ILE A 39 11.17 22.78 19.18
C ILE A 39 9.85 22.06 18.86
N MET A 40 8.70 22.69 19.14
CA MET A 40 7.40 22.09 18.85
C MET A 40 7.21 21.81 17.35
N PHE A 41 7.65 22.74 16.50
CA PHE A 41 7.52 22.61 15.04
C PHE A 41 8.36 21.45 14.49
N PHE A 42 9.64 21.37 14.87
CA PHE A 42 10.49 20.27 14.41
C PHE A 42 10.10 18.92 15.04
N LEU A 43 9.61 18.91 16.29
CA LEU A 43 9.08 17.70 16.91
C LEU A 43 7.83 17.20 16.17
N MET A 44 6.94 18.10 15.77
CA MET A 44 5.78 17.77 14.93
C MET A 44 6.22 17.17 13.60
N LEU A 45 7.15 17.80 12.87
CA LEU A 45 7.67 17.27 11.61
C LEU A 45 8.32 15.89 11.79
N PHE A 46 9.06 15.69 12.88
CA PHE A 46 9.67 14.41 13.22
C PHE A 46 8.61 13.33 13.46
N MET A 47 7.60 13.59 14.29
CA MET A 47 6.53 12.62 14.58
C MET A 47 5.72 12.27 13.32
N LEU A 48 5.39 13.27 12.48
CA LEU A 48 4.71 13.03 11.19
C LEU A 48 5.50 12.09 10.27
N GLY A 49 6.83 12.25 10.21
CA GLY A 49 7.70 11.36 9.45
C GLY A 49 7.76 9.96 10.05
N VAL A 50 7.92 9.86 11.37
CA VAL A 50 8.05 8.59 12.10
C VAL A 50 6.79 7.73 11.97
N ASP A 51 5.60 8.30 12.14
CA ASP A 51 4.33 7.57 12.05
C ASP A 51 4.14 6.98 10.64
N THR A 52 4.46 7.76 9.61
CA THR A 52 4.39 7.31 8.21
C THR A 52 5.39 6.18 7.93
N LEU A 53 6.62 6.28 8.45
CA LEU A 53 7.65 5.25 8.31
C LEU A 53 7.25 3.94 8.98
N PHE A 54 6.65 3.99 10.18
CA PHE A 54 6.15 2.81 10.86
C PHE A 54 5.08 2.09 10.05
N GLY A 55 4.08 2.82 9.52
CA GLY A 55 3.04 2.24 8.69
C GLY A 55 3.59 1.57 7.42
N ASN A 56 4.56 2.21 6.75
CA ASN A 56 5.19 1.64 5.56
C ASN A 56 6.00 0.38 5.88
N MET A 57 6.79 0.40 6.95
CA MET A 57 7.60 -0.74 7.39
C MET A 57 6.72 -1.91 7.85
N GLU A 58 5.65 -1.63 8.58
CA GLU A 58 4.67 -2.63 9.00
C GLU A 58 3.95 -3.24 7.79
N GLY A 59 3.55 -2.44 6.80
CA GLY A 59 2.93 -2.92 5.57
C GLY A 59 3.82 -3.89 4.80
N ILE A 60 5.08 -3.52 4.56
CA ILE A 60 6.05 -4.38 3.86
C ILE A 60 6.31 -5.66 4.65
N THR A 61 6.56 -5.51 5.96
CA THR A 61 6.90 -6.66 6.82
C THR A 61 5.74 -7.64 6.92
N THR A 62 4.51 -7.14 7.07
CA THR A 62 3.30 -7.97 7.16
C THR A 62 3.05 -8.71 5.85
N ALA A 63 3.15 -8.02 4.71
CA ALA A 63 2.98 -8.64 3.39
C ALA A 63 3.96 -9.81 3.16
N VAL A 64 5.23 -9.65 3.54
CA VAL A 64 6.24 -10.72 3.41
C VAL A 64 5.99 -11.86 4.41
N LEU A 65 5.62 -11.55 5.65
CA LEU A 65 5.35 -12.57 6.67
C LEU A 65 4.09 -13.40 6.37
N ASP A 66 3.11 -12.82 5.68
CA ASP A 66 1.90 -13.53 5.26
C ASP A 66 2.16 -14.49 4.10
N GLU A 67 3.06 -14.15 3.17
CA GLU A 67 3.47 -15.04 2.08
C GLU A 67 4.38 -16.18 2.58
N PHE A 68 5.24 -15.92 3.57
CA PHE A 68 6.21 -16.91 4.09
C PHE A 68 5.89 -17.35 5.53
N PRO A 69 5.01 -18.35 5.74
CA PRO A 69 4.58 -18.78 7.08
C PRO A 69 5.72 -19.31 7.95
N ARG A 70 6.80 -19.84 7.36
CA ARG A 70 8.00 -20.29 8.08
C ARG A 70 8.70 -19.14 8.82
N LEU A 71 8.68 -17.93 8.23
CA LEU A 71 9.29 -16.74 8.83
C LEU A 71 8.43 -16.17 9.97
N ARG A 72 7.11 -16.37 9.87
CA ARG A 72 6.12 -15.93 10.87
C ARG A 72 6.14 -16.75 12.16
N GLN A 73 6.44 -18.05 12.09
CA GLN A 73 6.35 -18.96 13.25
C GLN A 73 7.34 -18.66 14.38
N ASN A 74 8.52 -18.10 14.07
CA ASN A 74 9.55 -17.84 15.07
C ASN A 74 9.83 -16.34 15.20
N THR A 75 9.56 -15.78 16.38
CA THR A 75 9.75 -14.36 16.72
C THR A 75 11.19 -13.88 16.47
N LEU A 76 12.20 -14.76 16.65
CA LEU A 76 13.59 -14.42 16.35
C LEU A 76 13.83 -14.19 14.85
N HIS A 77 13.23 -15.00 13.99
CA HIS A 77 13.36 -14.85 12.54
C HIS A 77 12.65 -13.60 12.04
N LYS A 78 11.47 -13.29 12.61
CA LYS A 78 10.76 -12.03 12.36
C LYS A 78 11.61 -10.81 12.73
N SER A 79 12.21 -10.82 13.92
CA SER A 79 13.06 -9.71 14.40
C SER A 79 14.32 -9.55 13.54
N LEU A 80 14.97 -10.65 13.18
CA LEU A 80 16.14 -10.65 12.31
C LEU A 80 15.80 -10.12 10.91
N PHE A 81 14.67 -10.56 10.33
CA PHE A 81 14.19 -10.06 9.05
C PHE A 81 13.95 -8.55 9.10
N LEU A 82 13.21 -8.05 10.11
CA LEU A 82 12.95 -6.62 10.27
C LEU A 82 14.25 -5.83 10.43
N GLY A 83 15.17 -6.31 11.26
CA GLY A 83 16.49 -5.69 11.44
C GLY A 83 17.29 -5.64 10.12
N SER A 84 17.26 -6.72 9.34
CA SER A 84 17.92 -6.78 8.04
C SER A 84 17.30 -5.83 7.01
N LEU A 85 15.97 -5.69 7.02
CA LEU A 85 15.23 -4.79 6.14
C LEU A 85 15.53 -3.32 6.49
N CYS A 86 15.49 -2.97 7.77
CA CYS A 86 15.87 -1.64 8.26
C CYS A 86 17.33 -1.32 7.90
N PHE A 87 18.24 -2.28 8.06
CA PHE A 87 19.65 -2.10 7.73
C PHE A 87 19.85 -1.90 6.22
N ALA A 88 19.14 -2.66 5.37
CA ALA A 88 19.17 -2.48 3.93
C ALA A 88 18.66 -1.08 3.51
N PHE A 89 17.55 -0.62 4.10
CA PHE A 89 17.05 0.74 3.84
C PHE A 89 17.98 1.83 4.36
N TYR A 90 18.64 1.62 5.50
CA TYR A 90 19.67 2.52 6.00
C TYR A 90 20.82 2.66 5.00
N LEU A 91 21.35 1.55 4.47
CA LEU A 91 22.41 1.57 3.46
C LEU A 91 21.98 2.28 2.17
N MET A 92 20.75 2.04 1.70
CA MET A 92 20.20 2.75 0.53
C MET A 92 20.00 4.24 0.83
N GLY A 93 19.62 4.58 2.07
CA GLY A 93 19.42 5.94 2.54
C GLY A 93 20.69 6.77 2.64
N LEU A 94 21.88 6.15 2.77
CA LEU A 94 23.16 6.87 2.80
C LEU A 94 23.38 7.74 1.57
N LEU A 95 22.86 7.32 0.42
CA LEU A 95 22.91 8.11 -0.83
C LEU A 95 22.22 9.48 -0.68
N LEU A 96 21.15 9.57 0.10
CA LEU A 96 20.40 10.81 0.35
C LEU A 96 21.08 11.76 1.35
N VAL A 97 22.06 11.27 2.12
CA VAL A 97 22.80 12.05 3.13
C VAL A 97 24.08 12.67 2.55
N THR A 98 24.45 12.32 1.32
CA THR A 98 25.60 12.93 0.63
C THR A 98 25.37 14.41 0.31
N GLU A 99 26.43 15.17 0.01
CA GLU A 99 26.34 16.58 -0.42
C GLU A 99 25.42 16.79 -1.64
N GLY A 100 25.33 15.78 -2.52
CA GLY A 100 24.41 15.76 -3.67
C GLY A 100 23.04 15.11 -3.37
N GLY A 101 22.75 14.79 -2.11
CA GLY A 101 21.59 14.02 -1.69
C GLY A 101 20.26 14.68 -2.04
N ILE A 102 20.20 16.02 -2.04
CA ILE A 102 18.99 16.75 -2.41
C ILE A 102 18.58 16.52 -3.88
N TYR A 103 19.55 16.33 -4.79
CA TYR A 103 19.24 16.02 -6.19
C TYR A 103 18.68 14.60 -6.33
N TRP A 104 19.24 13.65 -5.59
CA TRP A 104 18.68 12.30 -5.53
C TRP A 104 17.28 12.29 -4.90
N PHE A 105 17.10 13.04 -3.82
CA PHE A 105 15.82 13.21 -3.14
C PHE A 105 14.75 13.74 -4.12
N THR A 106 15.02 14.85 -4.80
CA THR A 106 14.06 15.43 -5.76
C THR A 106 13.78 14.48 -6.93
N LEU A 107 14.78 13.75 -7.43
CA LEU A 107 14.57 12.77 -8.49
C LEU A 107 13.65 11.62 -8.04
N ILE A 108 13.91 11.06 -6.85
CA ILE A 108 13.13 9.95 -6.29
C ILE A 108 11.71 10.43 -5.96
N ASP A 109 11.57 11.56 -5.29
CA ASP A 109 10.28 12.14 -4.92
C ASP A 109 9.40 12.41 -6.15
N SER A 110 10.00 12.98 -7.21
CA SER A 110 9.28 13.33 -8.44
C SER A 110 8.87 12.12 -9.29
N PHE A 111 9.65 11.03 -9.29
CA PHE A 111 9.41 9.90 -10.21
C PHE A 111 8.91 8.62 -9.52
N SER A 112 9.28 8.36 -8.26
CA SER A 112 8.92 7.13 -7.54
C SER A 112 7.44 7.03 -7.23
N THR A 113 6.83 8.14 -6.78
CA THR A 113 5.45 8.19 -6.27
C THR A 113 4.45 8.63 -7.34
N SER A 114 4.91 9.17 -8.48
CA SER A 114 4.07 9.79 -9.50
C SER A 114 3.22 8.78 -10.29
N PHE A 115 3.63 8.40 -11.50
CA PHE A 115 2.80 7.57 -12.37
C PHE A 115 2.70 6.11 -11.90
N GLY A 116 3.75 5.59 -11.23
CA GLY A 116 3.83 4.20 -10.81
C GLY A 116 2.72 3.81 -9.83
N LEU A 117 2.55 4.59 -8.76
CA LEU A 117 1.49 4.34 -7.76
C LEU A 117 0.09 4.48 -8.37
N ILE A 118 -0.14 5.50 -9.20
CA ILE A 118 -1.44 5.72 -9.85
C ILE A 118 -1.81 4.54 -10.75
N ILE A 119 -0.86 4.02 -11.52
CA ILE A 119 -1.07 2.82 -12.35
C ILE A 119 -1.38 1.60 -11.47
N ILE A 120 -0.65 1.39 -10.37
CA ILE A 120 -0.92 0.28 -9.43
C ILE A 120 -2.33 0.41 -8.86
N THR A 121 -2.71 1.59 -8.37
CA THR A 121 -4.06 1.84 -7.82
C THR A 121 -5.14 1.67 -8.89
N LEU A 122 -4.89 2.08 -10.13
CA LEU A 122 -5.83 1.87 -11.24
C LEU A 122 -6.06 0.37 -11.50
N PHE A 123 -5.00 -0.42 -11.60
CA PHE A 123 -5.12 -1.88 -11.76
C PHE A 123 -5.79 -2.54 -10.54
N MET A 124 -5.52 -2.06 -9.33
CA MET A 124 -6.20 -2.52 -8.12
C MET A 124 -7.72 -2.25 -8.19
N CYS A 125 -8.13 -1.04 -8.59
CA CYS A 125 -9.54 -0.69 -8.75
C CYS A 125 -10.23 -1.52 -9.85
N ILE A 126 -9.57 -1.74 -10.99
CA ILE A 126 -10.07 -2.58 -12.07
C ILE A 126 -10.18 -4.05 -11.61
N GLY A 127 -9.16 -4.53 -10.89
CA GLY A 127 -9.12 -5.85 -10.24
C GLY A 127 -10.36 -6.10 -9.37
N ILE A 128 -10.62 -5.21 -8.42
CA ILE A 128 -11.75 -5.34 -7.49
C ILE A 128 -13.09 -5.18 -8.22
N SER A 129 -13.21 -4.18 -9.11
CA SER A 129 -14.49 -3.84 -9.73
C SER A 129 -14.95 -4.86 -10.77
N PHE A 130 -14.03 -5.31 -11.64
CA PHE A 130 -14.35 -6.13 -12.82
C PHE A 130 -13.96 -7.59 -12.66
N PHE A 131 -12.78 -7.90 -12.11
CA PHE A 131 -12.31 -9.29 -12.00
C PHE A 131 -12.90 -10.01 -10.79
N TYR A 132 -12.78 -9.42 -9.59
CA TYR A 132 -13.41 -9.95 -8.38
C TYR A 132 -14.93 -9.75 -8.39
N GLY A 133 -15.37 -8.62 -8.95
CA GLY A 133 -16.77 -8.26 -9.08
C GLY A 133 -17.24 -7.40 -7.91
N VAL A 134 -17.62 -6.15 -8.21
CA VAL A 134 -18.03 -5.17 -7.19
C VAL A 134 -19.21 -5.64 -6.32
N ASN A 135 -20.13 -6.44 -6.86
CA ASN A 135 -21.26 -6.97 -6.09
C ASN A 135 -20.81 -7.96 -5.01
N GLN A 136 -19.82 -8.80 -5.34
CA GLN A 136 -19.23 -9.75 -4.39
C GLN A 136 -18.51 -8.98 -3.28
N PHE A 137 -17.70 -7.99 -3.65
CA PHE A 137 -16.99 -7.11 -2.70
C PHE A 137 -17.95 -6.37 -1.76
N CYS A 138 -19.06 -5.85 -2.30
CA CYS A 138 -20.12 -5.24 -1.52
C CYS A 138 -20.75 -6.22 -0.51
N GLN A 139 -20.95 -7.48 -0.89
CA GLN A 139 -21.45 -8.51 0.03
C GLN A 139 -20.43 -8.84 1.11
N ASP A 140 -19.13 -8.94 0.78
CA ASP A 140 -18.08 -9.17 1.77
C ASP A 140 -18.07 -8.09 2.86
N ILE A 141 -18.22 -6.83 2.47
CA ILE A 141 -18.29 -5.69 3.40
C ILE A 141 -19.51 -5.82 4.33
N ILE A 142 -20.68 -6.19 3.79
CA ILE A 142 -21.89 -6.38 4.58
C ILE A 142 -21.70 -7.53 5.58
N ASP A 143 -21.11 -8.63 5.14
CA ASP A 143 -20.85 -9.81 5.96
C ASP A 143 -19.84 -9.51 7.08
N MET A 144 -18.82 -8.69 6.82
CA MET A 144 -17.85 -8.25 7.82
C MET A 144 -18.45 -7.30 8.87
N ILE A 145 -19.31 -6.38 8.43
CA ILE A 145 -19.86 -5.36 9.34
C ILE A 145 -20.98 -5.92 10.22
N ARG A 146 -21.66 -7.02 9.82
CA ARG A 146 -22.70 -7.84 10.52
C ARG A 146 -23.92 -7.11 11.10
N HIS A 147 -23.79 -5.88 11.57
CA HIS A 147 -24.79 -4.99 12.14
C HIS A 147 -24.91 -3.70 11.31
N CYS A 148 -25.08 -3.80 9.99
CA CYS A 148 -25.27 -2.60 9.18
C CYS A 148 -26.71 -2.06 9.32
N PRO A 149 -26.90 -0.81 9.78
CA PRO A 149 -28.21 -0.16 9.75
C PRO A 149 -28.69 0.00 8.29
N PRO A 150 -30.00 0.14 8.04
CA PRO A 150 -30.55 0.20 6.68
C PRO A 150 -29.99 1.34 5.80
N TRP A 151 -29.38 2.35 6.40
CA TRP A 151 -28.69 3.44 5.68
C TRP A 151 -27.33 3.02 5.09
N CYS A 152 -26.64 2.03 5.68
CA CYS A 152 -25.37 1.49 5.20
C CYS A 152 -25.49 0.93 3.77
N SER A 153 -26.61 0.28 3.45
CA SER A 153 -26.87 -0.23 2.09
C SER A 153 -27.00 0.90 1.05
N LYS A 154 -27.59 2.03 1.41
CA LYS A 154 -27.67 3.21 0.52
C LYS A 154 -26.30 3.84 0.30
N VAL A 155 -25.48 3.93 1.34
CA VAL A 155 -24.11 4.44 1.27
C VAL A 155 -23.23 3.56 0.36
N LEU A 156 -23.39 2.23 0.45
CA LEU A 156 -22.66 1.27 -0.37
C LEU A 156 -22.89 1.45 -1.88
N ILE A 157 -24.08 1.91 -2.30
CA ILE A 157 -24.37 2.20 -3.71
C ILE A 157 -23.51 3.36 -4.22
N TYR A 158 -23.32 4.41 -3.41
CA TYR A 158 -22.43 5.52 -3.76
C TYR A 158 -20.97 5.05 -3.86
N PHE A 159 -20.50 4.24 -2.92
CA PHE A 159 -19.16 3.67 -2.97
C PHE A 159 -18.96 2.75 -4.19
N LYS A 160 -19.96 1.95 -4.53
CA LYS A 160 -19.95 1.13 -5.74
C LYS A 160 -19.81 1.98 -7.00
N ALA A 161 -20.58 3.06 -7.15
CA ALA A 161 -20.42 3.98 -8.27
C ALA A 161 -19.04 4.64 -8.28
N CYS A 162 -18.51 4.96 -7.09
CA CYS A 162 -17.18 5.54 -6.94
C CYS A 162 -16.06 4.58 -7.38
N TRP A 163 -16.12 3.29 -7.01
CA TRP A 163 -15.09 2.31 -7.36
C TRP A 163 -15.11 1.92 -8.84
N VAL A 164 -16.31 1.80 -9.43
CA VAL A 164 -16.46 1.38 -10.83
C VAL A 164 -16.21 2.51 -11.82
N PHE A 165 -16.65 3.74 -11.50
CA PHE A 165 -16.63 4.86 -12.46
C PHE A 165 -15.76 6.02 -12.00
N CYS A 166 -16.05 6.63 -10.84
CA CYS A 166 -15.41 7.90 -10.47
C CYS A 166 -13.90 7.77 -10.23
N THR A 167 -13.49 6.78 -9.44
CA THR A 167 -12.09 6.55 -9.06
C THR A 167 -11.22 6.22 -10.29
N PRO A 168 -11.56 5.21 -11.12
CA PRO A 168 -10.75 4.91 -12.30
C PRO A 168 -10.72 6.07 -13.30
N PHE A 169 -11.82 6.81 -13.47
CA PHE A 169 -11.84 8.00 -14.34
C PHE A 169 -10.90 9.11 -13.82
N LEU A 170 -10.97 9.43 -12.52
CA LEU A 170 -10.10 10.44 -11.91
C LEU A 170 -8.62 10.02 -11.96
N LEU A 171 -8.33 8.75 -11.70
CA LEU A 171 -6.96 8.22 -11.80
C LEU A 171 -6.43 8.31 -13.24
N LEU A 172 -7.24 7.97 -14.25
CA LEU A 172 -6.88 8.12 -15.66
C LEU A 172 -6.66 9.60 -16.04
N PHE A 173 -7.51 10.50 -15.55
CA PHE A 173 -7.38 11.94 -15.80
C PHE A 173 -6.07 12.50 -15.21
N ILE A 174 -5.78 12.19 -13.94
CA ILE A 174 -4.54 12.61 -13.28
C ILE A 174 -3.32 12.00 -13.98
N LEU A 175 -3.38 10.71 -14.35
CA LEU A 175 -2.31 10.03 -15.07
C LEU A 175 -2.01 10.70 -16.41
N ALA A 176 -3.04 11.08 -17.18
CA ALA A 176 -2.87 11.79 -18.44
C ALA A 176 -2.19 13.16 -18.23
N PHE A 177 -2.59 13.91 -17.19
CA PHE A 177 -1.96 15.19 -16.87
C PHE A 177 -0.49 15.03 -16.49
N ILE A 178 -0.15 14.03 -15.66
CA ILE A 178 1.23 13.73 -15.28
C ILE A 178 2.08 13.39 -16.51
N PHE A 179 1.56 12.61 -17.46
CA PHE A 179 2.29 12.31 -18.69
C PHE A 179 2.52 13.54 -19.57
N ILE A 180 1.54 14.44 -19.66
CA ILE A 180 1.67 15.71 -20.38
C ILE A 180 2.73 16.59 -19.71
N GLU A 181 2.69 16.72 -18.38
CA GLU A 181 3.66 17.51 -17.62
C GLU A 181 5.08 16.94 -17.74
N MET A 182 5.22 15.61 -17.65
CA MET A 182 6.51 14.92 -17.80
C MET A 182 7.13 15.11 -19.20
N TYR A 183 6.29 15.22 -20.25
CA TYR A 183 6.75 15.48 -21.61
C TYR A 183 7.14 16.95 -21.82
N ASN A 184 6.32 17.88 -21.34
CA ASN A 184 6.50 19.32 -21.58
C ASN A 184 7.54 19.97 -20.66
N THR A 185 7.69 19.48 -19.43
CA THR A 185 8.53 20.11 -18.41
C THR A 185 9.78 19.26 -18.15
N SER A 186 10.94 19.92 -18.10
CA SER A 186 12.17 19.27 -17.64
C SER A 186 12.29 19.40 -16.13
N LEU A 187 12.57 18.28 -15.45
CA LEU A 187 12.85 18.28 -14.02
C LEU A 187 14.04 19.22 -13.77
N HIS A 188 13.86 20.13 -12.83
CA HIS A 188 14.87 21.07 -12.38
C HIS A 188 14.80 21.21 -10.87
N TYR A 189 15.95 21.50 -10.26
CA TYR A 189 16.04 21.86 -8.85
C TYR A 189 16.88 23.13 -8.74
N GLY A 190 16.25 24.24 -8.38
CA GLY A 190 16.87 25.57 -8.48
C GLY A 190 17.35 25.86 -9.90
N SER A 191 18.63 26.17 -10.05
CA SER A 191 19.28 26.43 -11.35
C SER A 191 19.75 25.16 -12.07
N TYR A 192 19.70 23.99 -11.43
CA TYR A 192 20.19 22.75 -12.00
C TYR A 192 19.10 22.04 -12.80
N VAL A 193 19.39 21.77 -14.07
CA VAL A 193 18.52 21.00 -14.97
C VAL A 193 19.03 19.57 -15.05
N TYR A 194 18.14 18.60 -14.81
CA TYR A 194 18.54 17.20 -14.81
C TYR A 194 18.92 16.74 -16.23
N PRO A 195 20.04 16.02 -16.37
CA PRO A 195 20.44 15.46 -17.65
C PRO A 195 19.46 14.37 -18.11
N ARG A 196 19.45 14.09 -19.42
CA ARG A 196 18.54 13.10 -20.04
C ARG A 196 18.66 11.71 -19.42
N TRP A 197 19.88 11.29 -19.03
CA TRP A 197 20.09 10.01 -18.36
C TRP A 197 19.45 9.96 -16.96
N GLY A 198 19.42 11.09 -16.24
CA GLY A 198 18.75 11.20 -14.94
C GLY A 198 17.24 11.08 -15.08
N LYS A 199 16.65 11.74 -16.09
CA LYS A 199 15.24 11.58 -16.43
C LYS A 199 14.92 10.12 -16.81
N ALA A 200 15.74 9.49 -17.63
CA ALA A 200 15.57 8.08 -18.00
C ALA A 200 15.63 7.16 -16.77
N LEU A 201 16.56 7.40 -15.85
CA LEU A 201 16.66 6.65 -14.59
C LEU A 201 15.38 6.81 -13.76
N GLY A 202 14.85 8.02 -13.60
CA GLY A 202 13.59 8.25 -12.89
C GLY A 202 12.40 7.51 -13.52
N VAL A 203 12.28 7.54 -14.85
CA VAL A 203 11.25 6.77 -15.57
C VAL A 203 11.42 5.27 -15.37
N CYS A 204 12.65 4.75 -15.39
CA CYS A 204 12.93 3.35 -15.11
C CYS A 204 12.51 2.94 -13.69
N MET A 205 12.72 3.81 -12.69
CA MET A 205 12.27 3.55 -11.32
C MET A 205 10.75 3.36 -11.24
N GLY A 206 9.97 4.29 -11.80
CA GLY A 206 8.51 4.16 -11.82
C GLY A 206 8.01 3.00 -12.68
N ALA A 207 8.65 2.74 -13.83
CA ALA A 207 8.29 1.64 -14.71
C ALA A 207 8.51 0.26 -14.07
N THR A 208 9.55 0.13 -13.23
CA THR A 208 9.84 -1.12 -12.51
C THR A 208 8.67 -1.53 -11.61
N CYS A 209 8.04 -0.56 -10.94
CA CYS A 209 6.85 -0.80 -10.11
C CYS A 209 5.67 -1.33 -10.94
N CYS A 210 5.44 -0.78 -12.14
CA CYS A 210 4.37 -1.24 -13.03
C CYS A 210 4.67 -2.61 -13.64
N LEU A 211 5.94 -2.88 -13.98
CA LEU A 211 6.38 -4.15 -14.55
C LEU A 211 6.10 -5.32 -13.61
N GLN A 212 6.22 -5.08 -12.29
CA GLN A 212 5.98 -6.11 -11.28
C GLN A 212 4.57 -6.72 -11.38
N ILE A 213 3.54 -5.91 -11.68
CA ILE A 213 2.16 -6.41 -11.89
C ILE A 213 2.12 -7.40 -13.05
N LEU A 214 2.76 -7.05 -14.18
CA LEU A 214 2.77 -7.89 -15.37
C LEU A 214 3.56 -9.19 -15.13
N ILE A 215 4.70 -9.11 -14.45
CA ILE A 215 5.53 -10.28 -14.11
C ILE A 215 4.71 -11.27 -13.27
N TRP A 216 4.04 -10.82 -12.19
CA TRP A 216 3.25 -11.72 -11.35
C TRP A 216 2.02 -12.26 -12.06
N ALA A 217 1.38 -11.48 -12.93
CA ALA A 217 0.27 -11.97 -13.76
C ALA A 217 0.74 -13.11 -14.68
N ILE A 218 1.90 -12.97 -15.33
CA ILE A 218 2.49 -14.02 -16.18
C ILE A 218 2.85 -15.24 -15.34
N VAL A 219 3.52 -15.06 -14.19
CA VAL A 219 3.90 -16.16 -13.29
C VAL A 219 2.66 -16.92 -12.81
N ALA A 220 1.58 -16.23 -12.45
CA ALA A 220 0.33 -16.87 -12.01
C ALA A 220 -0.29 -17.73 -13.12
N ILE A 221 -0.36 -17.21 -14.35
CA ILE A 221 -0.85 -17.98 -15.51
C ILE A 221 0.08 -19.16 -15.79
N CYS A 222 1.39 -18.96 -15.72
CA CYS A 222 2.40 -19.99 -15.99
C CYS A 222 2.41 -21.15 -14.98
N LYS A 223 1.98 -20.92 -13.73
CA LYS A 223 1.88 -21.98 -12.71
C LYS A 223 0.67 -22.89 -12.91
N GLU A 224 -0.42 -22.38 -13.47
CA GLU A 224 -1.64 -23.15 -13.69
C GLU A 224 -1.48 -24.15 -14.84
N THR A 225 -2.13 -25.32 -14.74
CA THR A 225 -2.13 -26.36 -15.78
C THR A 225 -3.42 -26.32 -16.62
N GLY A 226 -3.28 -26.42 -17.94
CA GLY A 226 -4.41 -26.49 -18.88
C GLY A 226 -4.20 -25.66 -20.16
N THR A 227 -5.30 -25.39 -20.87
CA THR A 227 -5.29 -24.46 -22.03
C THR A 227 -5.15 -23.01 -21.56
N LEU A 228 -4.72 -22.09 -22.43
CA LEU A 228 -4.53 -20.67 -22.05
C LEU A 228 -5.81 -20.03 -21.47
N LYS A 229 -6.98 -20.39 -21.99
CA LYS A 229 -8.27 -19.89 -21.51
C LYS A 229 -8.58 -20.43 -20.11
N ASP A 230 -8.35 -21.72 -19.89
CA ASP A 230 -8.61 -22.36 -18.59
C ASP A 230 -7.65 -21.85 -17.52
N ARG A 231 -6.37 -21.64 -17.87
CA ARG A 231 -5.36 -21.09 -16.95
C ARG A 231 -5.73 -19.68 -16.51
N PHE A 232 -6.19 -18.84 -17.45
CA PHE A 232 -6.65 -17.49 -17.13
C PHE A 232 -7.89 -17.51 -16.23
N GLN A 233 -8.87 -18.37 -16.53
CA GLN A 233 -10.08 -18.50 -15.72
C GLN A 233 -9.79 -19.03 -14.31
N LYS A 234 -8.84 -19.97 -14.17
CA LYS A 234 -8.37 -20.46 -12.87
C LYS A 234 -7.63 -19.37 -12.08
N ALA A 235 -6.75 -18.61 -12.73
CA ALA A 235 -5.97 -17.54 -12.08
C ALA A 235 -6.85 -16.39 -11.54
N ILE A 236 -8.01 -16.14 -12.13
CA ILE A 236 -8.95 -15.10 -11.67
C ILE A 236 -9.86 -15.59 -10.54
N ARG A 237 -9.95 -16.91 -10.33
CA ARG A 237 -10.89 -17.47 -9.34
C ARG A 237 -10.46 -17.06 -7.93
N PRO A 238 -11.31 -16.35 -7.17
CA PRO A 238 -10.96 -15.91 -5.83
C PRO A 238 -10.88 -17.10 -4.87
N LEU A 239 -9.97 -17.02 -3.91
CA LEU A 239 -9.85 -17.98 -2.83
C LEU A 239 -10.94 -17.68 -1.77
N ASN A 240 -12.07 -18.39 -1.81
CA ASN A 240 -13.18 -18.18 -0.87
C ASN A 240 -12.99 -18.86 0.50
N SER A 241 -11.76 -19.22 0.87
CA SER A 241 -11.47 -19.99 2.09
C SER A 241 -12.00 -19.32 3.37
N TRP A 242 -12.00 -17.99 3.44
CA TRP A 242 -12.49 -17.25 4.60
C TRP A 242 -14.02 -17.36 4.79
N ARG A 243 -14.79 -17.49 3.71
CA ARG A 243 -16.25 -17.61 3.76
C ARG A 243 -16.68 -19.04 4.12
N VAL A 244 -15.88 -20.03 3.75
CA VAL A 244 -16.10 -21.46 4.08
C VAL A 244 -15.78 -21.74 5.56
N ASN A 245 -14.86 -21.01 6.18
CA ASN A 245 -14.53 -21.14 7.60
C ASN A 245 -15.56 -20.51 8.56
N ASN A 246 -16.68 -19.99 8.06
CA ASN A 246 -17.77 -19.48 8.88
C ASN A 246 -18.74 -20.65 9.18
N PRO A 247 -18.91 -21.11 10.43
CA PRO A 247 -19.64 -22.35 10.73
C PRO A 247 -21.12 -22.36 10.30
N ASN A 248 -21.70 -21.20 9.97
CA ASN A 248 -23.06 -21.10 9.44
C ASN A 248 -23.14 -21.29 7.91
N SER A 249 -22.04 -21.15 7.17
CA SER A 249 -22.00 -21.35 5.70
C SER A 249 -21.72 -22.80 5.32
N THR A 250 -21.04 -23.55 6.18
CA THR A 250 -20.82 -25.01 6.03
C THR A 250 -22.14 -25.78 5.96
N ILE A 251 -23.18 -25.34 6.67
CA ILE A 251 -24.51 -25.97 6.63
C ILE A 251 -25.18 -25.77 5.26
N ARG A 252 -24.96 -24.62 4.60
CA ARG A 252 -25.53 -24.32 3.27
C ARG A 252 -24.69 -24.85 2.11
N ALA A 253 -23.36 -24.94 2.27
CA ALA A 253 -22.47 -25.49 1.25
C ALA A 253 -22.51 -27.02 1.19
N ALA A 254 -22.79 -27.69 2.31
CA ALA A 254 -22.94 -29.14 2.37
C ALA A 254 -24.18 -29.67 1.61
N GLU A 255 -25.17 -28.81 1.33
CA GLU A 255 -26.37 -29.20 0.60
C GLU A 255 -26.19 -29.27 -0.93
N HIS A 256 -25.12 -28.71 -1.50
CA HIS A 256 -25.03 -28.50 -2.97
C HIS A 256 -23.70 -28.86 -3.65
N MET A 257 -22.76 -29.55 -2.98
CA MET A 257 -21.51 -29.93 -3.66
C MET A 257 -21.01 -31.30 -3.24
N GLU A 258 -20.87 -32.22 -4.21
CA GLU A 258 -20.08 -33.42 -4.02
C GLU A 258 -18.61 -33.05 -3.76
N PRO A 259 -17.93 -33.74 -2.83
CA PRO A 259 -16.59 -33.37 -2.41
C PRO A 259 -15.56 -33.68 -3.51
N GLU A 260 -15.09 -32.64 -4.20
CA GLU A 260 -13.86 -32.71 -5.00
C GLU A 260 -12.67 -32.86 -4.04
N ARG A 261 -12.04 -34.04 -4.09
CA ARG A 261 -10.95 -34.45 -3.20
C ARG A 261 -9.68 -33.69 -3.57
N VAL A 262 -9.41 -32.58 -2.89
CA VAL A 262 -8.11 -31.88 -2.97
C VAL A 262 -7.12 -32.62 -2.07
N GLU A 263 -6.20 -33.37 -2.67
CA GLU A 263 -5.07 -33.99 -1.96
C GLU A 263 -4.05 -32.89 -1.57
N ALA A 264 -4.11 -32.43 -0.34
CA ALA A 264 -3.03 -31.66 0.29
C ALA A 264 -1.94 -32.64 0.78
N PRO A 265 -0.63 -32.30 0.69
CA PRO A 265 0.47 -33.24 0.95
C PRO A 265 0.76 -33.51 2.45
N PHE A 266 -0.19 -33.26 3.34
CA PHE A 266 -0.07 -33.61 4.75
C PHE A 266 -1.47 -33.74 5.37
N THR A 267 -1.95 -34.98 5.49
CA THR A 267 -3.10 -35.34 6.31
C THR A 267 -2.71 -35.24 7.79
N VAL A 268 -3.10 -34.15 8.45
CA VAL A 268 -3.24 -34.16 9.91
C VAL A 268 -4.62 -34.73 10.22
N THR A 269 -4.66 -36.01 10.56
CA THR A 269 -5.89 -36.67 11.04
C THR A 269 -6.17 -36.20 12.46
N LEU A 270 -6.96 -35.13 12.60
CA LEU A 270 -7.56 -34.80 13.89
C LEU A 270 -8.62 -35.87 14.20
N THR A 271 -8.45 -36.56 15.32
CA THR A 271 -9.40 -37.58 15.79
C THR A 271 -10.34 -36.96 16.82
N ASP A 272 -11.55 -37.50 16.99
CA ASP A 272 -12.59 -36.98 17.93
C ASP A 272 -12.08 -36.79 19.37
N MET A 273 -10.97 -37.42 19.75
CA MET A 273 -10.29 -37.19 21.02
C MET A 273 -9.76 -35.76 21.21
N ASP A 274 -9.40 -35.05 20.13
CA ASP A 274 -8.85 -33.69 20.20
C ASP A 274 -9.91 -32.64 20.57
N PHE A 275 -11.19 -32.92 20.27
CA PHE A 275 -12.31 -32.05 20.64
C PHE A 275 -12.73 -32.20 22.11
N HIS A 276 -12.55 -33.40 22.69
CA HIS A 276 -12.85 -33.66 24.10
C HIS A 276 -11.75 -33.18 25.06
N ALA A 277 -10.51 -32.99 24.59
CA ALA A 277 -9.45 -32.41 25.41
C ALA A 277 -9.71 -30.93 25.74
N MET A 278 -10.27 -30.16 24.80
CA MET A 278 -10.54 -28.71 25.00
C MET A 278 -11.69 -28.43 25.98
N THR A 279 -12.58 -29.39 26.25
CA THR A 279 -13.68 -29.19 27.20
C THR A 279 -13.29 -29.52 28.65
N TRP A 280 -12.16 -30.20 28.88
CA TRP A 280 -11.74 -30.58 30.23
C TRP A 280 -11.00 -29.47 30.99
N GLU A 281 -10.27 -28.58 30.30
CA GLU A 281 -9.51 -27.50 30.98
C GLU A 281 -10.38 -26.33 31.47
N ARG A 282 -11.67 -26.26 31.08
CA ARG A 282 -12.58 -25.18 31.49
C ARG A 282 -13.47 -25.53 32.69
N GLY A 283 -13.29 -26.71 33.29
CA GLY A 283 -14.12 -27.24 34.38
C GLY A 283 -13.42 -27.48 35.74
N SER A 284 -12.13 -27.20 35.89
CA SER A 284 -11.39 -27.47 37.14
C SER A 284 -10.63 -26.27 37.72
N GLN A 285 -11.25 -25.09 37.75
CA GLN A 285 -10.89 -24.04 38.72
C GLN A 285 -12.17 -23.53 39.38
N ALA A 286 -12.60 -24.30 40.39
CA ALA A 286 -13.22 -23.74 41.59
C ALA A 286 -12.11 -23.13 42.46
#